data_AF-A0A832R0T5-F1
#
_entry.id   AF-A0A832R0T5-F1
#
_cell.length_a   1.000
_cell.length_b   1.000
_cell.length_c   1.000
_cell.angle_alpha   90.00
_cell.angle_beta   90.00
_cell.angle_gamma   90.00
#
_symmetry.space_group_name_H-M   'P 1'
#
loop_
_entity.id
_entity.type
_entity.pdbx_description
1 polymer ?
#
loop_
_entity_poly.entity_id
_entity_poly.type
_entity_poly.pdbx_seq_one_letter_code
_entity_poly.pdbx_strand_id
1 'polypeptide(L)'
;MDNNMIKDNLASNYKENSMVKAILVRWKWNEEHTGRKFLGLRYGGSAETQYDLNVRYPIGSNEKITLLLHADQLANLSTEEKKDKIMSLLVDHVWKWDLKNSRDFQTIVSKFVK
;
A
#
# COMPACT_ATOMS: atom_id res chain seq x y z
N MET A 1 22.65 5.30 33.56
CA MET A 1 22.56 4.08 32.74
C MET A 1 21.09 3.68 32.88
N ASP A 2 20.17 3.83 31.93
CA ASP A 2 20.09 3.22 30.59
C ASP A 2 18.93 3.86 29.78
N ASN A 3 19.02 5.13 29.36
CA ASN A 3 17.95 5.79 28.57
C ASN A 3 18.35 6.20 27.14
N ASN A 4 19.60 5.94 26.73
CA ASN A 4 20.09 6.29 25.39
C ASN A 4 20.04 5.14 24.37
N MET A 5 19.92 3.88 24.80
CA MET A 5 19.87 2.76 23.85
C MET A 5 18.50 2.61 23.14
N ILE A 6 17.41 3.08 23.76
CA ILE A 6 16.06 2.97 23.17
C ILE A 6 15.84 4.02 22.07
N LYS A 7 16.42 5.22 22.21
CA LYS A 7 16.28 6.30 21.21
C LYS A 7 17.05 6.01 19.92
N ASP A 8 18.21 5.37 20.00
CA ASP A 8 19.02 5.05 18.82
C ASP A 8 18.41 3.93 17.94
N ASN A 9 17.70 2.97 18.54
CA ASN A 9 17.00 1.92 17.79
C ASN A 9 15.73 2.42 17.07
N LEU A 10 15.06 3.45 17.61
CA LEU A 10 13.96 4.14 16.92
C LEU A 10 14.47 5.00 15.76
N ALA A 11 15.60 5.69 15.95
CA ALA A 11 16.20 6.55 14.93
C ALA A 11 16.80 5.74 13.76
N SER A 12 17.36 4.55 14.04
CA SER A 12 17.94 3.69 13.00
C SER A 12 16.89 3.04 12.11
N ASN A 13 15.76 2.57 12.67
CA ASN A 13 14.63 2.07 11.87
C ASN A 13 13.94 3.16 11.03
N TYR A 14 14.01 4.43 11.47
CA TYR A 14 13.48 5.57 10.73
C TYR A 14 14.32 5.92 9.48
N LYS A 15 15.63 5.64 9.50
CA LYS A 15 16.54 6.00 8.41
C LYS A 15 16.44 5.07 7.20
N GLU A 16 16.24 3.76 7.39
CA GLU A 16 16.07 2.84 6.25
C GLU A 16 14.68 2.93 5.59
N ASN A 17 13.66 3.42 6.31
CA ASN A 17 12.30 3.64 5.77
C ASN A 17 12.02 5.09 5.32
N SER A 18 13.00 6.00 5.38
CA SER A 18 12.79 7.45 5.25
C SER A 18 12.26 7.95 3.88
N MET A 19 12.25 7.12 2.84
CA MET A 19 11.79 7.53 1.49
C MET A 19 10.37 7.04 1.15
N VAL A 20 9.90 6.00 1.83
CA VAL A 20 8.58 5.41 1.60
C VAL A 20 7.59 6.10 2.53
N LYS A 21 6.72 6.95 1.98
CA LYS A 21 5.66 7.62 2.76
C LYS A 21 4.25 7.17 2.37
N ALA A 22 4.13 6.28 1.39
CA ALA A 22 2.85 5.80 0.89
C ALA A 22 2.92 4.33 0.49
N ILE A 23 1.81 3.63 0.67
CA ILE A 23 1.55 2.33 0.05
C ILE A 23 0.50 2.59 -1.02
N LEU A 24 0.82 2.20 -2.24
CA LEU A 24 0.00 2.37 -3.41
C LEU A 24 -0.53 1.02 -3.87
N VAL A 25 -1.78 1.01 -4.29
CA VAL A 25 -2.42 -0.15 -4.91
C VAL A 25 -2.56 0.06 -6.41
N ARG A 26 -2.06 -0.93 -7.15
CA ARG A 26 -2.20 -1.01 -8.61
C ARG A 26 -3.41 -1.86 -8.95
N TRP A 27 -4.24 -1.37 -9.87
CA TRP A 27 -5.43 -2.05 -10.32
C TRP A 27 -5.79 -1.68 -11.76
N LYS A 28 -6.66 -2.46 -12.39
CA LYS A 28 -7.30 -2.11 -13.66
C LYS A 28 -8.77 -2.47 -13.64
N TRP A 29 -9.58 -1.91 -14.54
CA TRP A 29 -10.93 -2.42 -14.74
C TRP A 29 -10.88 -3.85 -15.30
N ASN A 30 -11.86 -4.67 -14.94
CA ASN A 30 -12.13 -5.90 -15.67
C ASN A 30 -12.67 -5.56 -17.08
N GLU A 31 -12.75 -6.58 -17.95
CA GLU A 31 -13.14 -6.38 -19.35
C GLU A 31 -14.56 -5.82 -19.50
N GLU A 32 -15.43 -6.13 -18.54
CA GLU A 32 -16.83 -5.65 -18.49
C GLU A 32 -16.96 -4.28 -17.81
N HIS A 33 -15.88 -3.70 -17.30
CA HIS A 33 -15.87 -2.44 -16.52
C HIS A 33 -16.82 -2.44 -15.29
N THR A 34 -17.18 -3.61 -14.78
CA THR A 34 -18.08 -3.82 -13.63
C THR A 34 -17.33 -3.97 -12.31
N GLY A 35 -16.04 -4.29 -12.35
CA GLY A 35 -15.21 -4.52 -11.17
C GLY A 35 -13.74 -4.26 -11.42
N ARG A 36 -12.95 -4.24 -10.35
CA ARG A 36 -11.50 -3.98 -10.42
C ARG A 36 -10.72 -5.29 -10.37
N LYS A 37 -9.68 -5.41 -11.18
CA LYS A 37 -8.65 -6.45 -11.08
C LYS A 37 -7.46 -5.87 -10.32
N PHE A 38 -7.10 -6.49 -9.21
CA PHE A 38 -5.91 -6.12 -8.44
C PHE A 38 -4.64 -6.58 -9.18
N LEU A 39 -3.65 -5.69 -9.25
CA LEU A 39 -2.38 -5.96 -9.94
C LEU A 39 -1.20 -6.05 -8.96
N GLY A 40 -1.30 -5.41 -7.79
CA GLY A 40 -0.27 -5.51 -6.75
C GLY A 40 -0.14 -4.25 -5.90
N LEU A 41 0.79 -4.31 -4.96
CA LEU A 41 1.19 -3.18 -4.10
C LEU A 41 2.53 -2.62 -4.52
N ARG A 42 2.73 -1.34 -4.27
CA ARG A 42 4.00 -0.63 -4.49
C ARG A 42 4.22 0.40 -3.38
N TYR A 43 5.48 0.58 -3.00
CA TYR A 43 5.87 1.73 -2.17
C TYR A 43 5.93 3.01 -3.00
N GLY A 44 5.20 4.02 -2.54
CA GLY A 44 5.18 5.36 -3.10
C GLY A 44 6.11 6.31 -2.36
N GLY A 45 6.63 7.29 -3.09
CA GLY A 45 7.51 8.32 -2.55
C GLY A 45 6.77 9.36 -1.71
N SER A 46 7.53 10.23 -1.05
CA SER A 46 7.08 11.31 -0.17
C SER A 46 6.15 12.36 -0.78
N ALA A 47 5.97 12.37 -2.10
CA ALA A 47 5.23 13.39 -2.85
C ALA A 47 4.14 12.82 -3.77
N GLU A 48 3.83 11.53 -3.73
CA GLU A 48 2.76 10.99 -4.59
C GLU A 48 1.38 11.23 -3.96
N THR A 49 0.77 12.36 -4.28
CA THR A 49 -0.63 12.61 -3.97
C THR A 49 -1.54 11.87 -4.95
N GLN A 50 -2.82 11.71 -4.61
CA GLN A 50 -3.80 11.15 -5.55
C GLN A 50 -3.89 11.99 -6.84
N TYR A 51 -3.60 13.29 -6.77
CA TYR A 51 -3.51 14.16 -7.94
C TYR A 51 -2.33 13.77 -8.85
N ASP A 52 -1.12 13.59 -8.30
CA ASP A 52 0.06 13.18 -9.07
C ASP A 52 -0.13 11.82 -9.74
N LEU A 53 -0.78 10.89 -9.03
CA LEU A 53 -1.13 9.58 -9.56
C LEU A 53 -2.15 9.70 -10.71
N ASN A 54 -3.15 10.57 -10.59
CA ASN A 54 -4.14 10.78 -11.63
C ASN A 54 -3.55 11.44 -12.89
N VAL A 55 -2.54 12.31 -12.73
CA VAL A 55 -1.79 12.90 -13.86
C VAL A 55 -0.96 11.83 -14.59
N ARG A 56 -0.27 10.96 -13.83
CA ARG A 56 0.57 9.88 -14.41
C ARG A 56 -0.24 8.71 -14.99
N TYR A 57 -1.43 8.46 -14.43
CA TYR A 57 -2.33 7.39 -14.83
C TYR A 57 -3.71 7.97 -15.22
N PRO A 58 -3.77 8.74 -16.33
CA PRO A 58 -4.97 9.49 -16.73
C PRO A 58 -6.16 8.58 -17.01
N ILE A 59 -7.38 9.12 -17.04
CA ILE A 59 -8.66 8.35 -17.08
C ILE A 59 -8.64 7.20 -18.11
N GLY A 60 -8.06 7.40 -19.29
CA GLY A 60 -7.93 6.38 -20.35
C GLY A 60 -6.83 5.31 -20.17
N SER A 61 -6.02 5.37 -19.12
CA SER A 61 -5.03 4.31 -18.83
C SER A 61 -5.72 3.02 -18.40
N ASN A 62 -5.31 1.91 -19.04
CA ASN A 62 -5.75 0.57 -18.67
C ASN A 62 -5.39 0.23 -17.22
N GLU A 63 -4.27 0.71 -16.71
CA GLU A 63 -3.84 0.52 -15.32
C GLU A 63 -3.93 1.82 -14.51
N LYS A 64 -4.34 1.67 -13.25
CA LYS A 64 -4.52 2.72 -12.27
C LYS A 64 -3.69 2.45 -11.04
N ILE A 65 -3.24 3.54 -10.43
CA ILE A 65 -2.57 3.52 -9.13
C ILE A 65 -3.33 4.44 -8.19
N THR A 66 -3.64 3.94 -7.01
CA THR A 66 -4.38 4.67 -5.97
C THR A 66 -3.61 4.59 -4.67
N LEU A 67 -3.61 5.67 -3.89
CA LEU A 67 -3.06 5.66 -2.55
C LEU A 67 -3.93 4.77 -1.65
N LEU A 68 -3.33 3.75 -1.03
CA LEU A 68 -4.03 2.88 -0.09
C LEU A 68 -3.93 3.44 1.34
N LEU A 69 -2.73 3.77 1.78
CA LEU A 69 -2.46 4.40 3.08
C LEU A 69 -1.08 5.05 3.11
N HIS A 70 -0.86 5.94 4.07
CA HIS A 70 0.47 6.49 4.32
C HIS A 70 1.30 5.56 5.21
N ALA A 71 2.61 5.53 4.99
CA ALA A 71 3.52 4.60 5.67
C ALA A 71 3.72 4.94 7.15
N ASP A 72 3.55 6.20 7.56
CA ASP A 72 3.57 6.61 8.97
C ASP A 72 2.44 5.95 9.76
N GLN A 73 1.30 5.66 9.12
CA GLN A 73 0.19 4.94 9.74
C GLN A 73 0.52 3.47 10.06
N LEU A 74 1.67 2.98 9.61
CA LEU A 74 2.22 1.65 9.87
C LEU A 74 3.48 1.68 10.76
N ALA A 75 4.07 2.85 11.02
CA ALA A 75 5.41 2.95 11.62
C ALA A 75 5.52 2.29 13.00
N ASN A 76 4.45 2.34 13.80
CA ASN A 76 4.41 1.80 15.16
C ASN A 76 3.78 0.40 15.26
N LEU A 77 3.44 -0.21 14.12
CA LEU A 77 2.78 -1.52 14.08
C LEU A 77 3.81 -2.65 13.90
N SER A 78 3.53 -3.80 14.50
CA SER A 78 4.27 -5.03 14.21
C SER A 78 4.04 -5.49 12.75
N THR A 79 4.89 -6.37 12.25
CA THR A 79 4.78 -6.91 10.88
C THR A 79 3.42 -7.56 10.62
N GLU A 80 2.87 -8.29 11.59
CA GLU A 80 1.55 -8.91 11.46
C GLU A 80 0.44 -7.86 11.44
N GLU A 81 0.47 -6.88 12.33
CA GLU A 81 -0.51 -5.77 12.34
C GLU A 81 -0.46 -4.92 11.07
N LYS A 82 0.74 -4.73 10.48
CA LYS A 82 0.89 -4.07 9.18
C LYS A 82 0.18 -4.86 8.08
N LYS A 83 0.35 -6.18 8.04
CA LYS A 83 -0.32 -7.05 7.08
C LYS A 83 -1.84 -7.01 7.26
N ASP A 84 -2.32 -7.12 8.49
CA ASP A 84 -3.75 -7.08 8.79
C ASP A 84 -4.40 -5.75 8.40
N LYS A 85 -3.73 -4.62 8.67
CA LYS A 85 -4.23 -3.30 8.30
C LYS A 85 -4.28 -3.11 6.79
N ILE A 86 -3.24 -3.51 6.06
CA ILE A 86 -3.23 -3.46 4.59
C ILE A 86 -4.31 -4.39 4.03
N MET A 87 -4.45 -5.58 4.59
CA MET A 87 -5.47 -6.54 4.16
C MET A 87 -6.87 -5.99 4.34
N SER A 88 -7.17 -5.43 5.51
CA SER A 88 -8.46 -4.82 5.84
C SER A 88 -8.84 -3.74 4.83
N LEU A 89 -7.89 -2.87 4.45
CA LEU A 89 -8.10 -1.83 3.46
C LEU A 89 -8.31 -2.38 2.04
N LEU A 90 -7.67 -3.50 1.70
CA LEU A 90 -7.85 -4.15 0.41
C LEU A 90 -9.18 -4.90 0.32
N VAL A 91 -9.67 -5.52 1.39
CA VAL A 91 -10.96 -6.24 1.36
C VAL A 91 -12.17 -5.32 1.50
N ASP A 92 -11.95 -4.03 1.73
CA ASP A 92 -13.02 -3.03 1.80
C ASP A 92 -13.87 -3.03 0.52
N HIS A 93 -15.19 -3.04 0.70
CA HIS A 93 -16.20 -3.03 -0.37
C HIS A 93 -16.08 -1.81 -1.29
N VAL A 94 -15.42 -0.73 -0.87
CA VAL A 94 -15.13 0.45 -1.70
C VAL A 94 -14.37 0.08 -2.98
N TRP A 95 -13.56 -0.99 -2.96
CA TRP A 95 -12.77 -1.38 -4.13
C TRP A 95 -13.58 -2.05 -5.23
N LYS A 96 -14.69 -2.70 -4.91
CA LYS A 96 -15.48 -3.50 -5.87
C LYS A 96 -14.57 -4.44 -6.70
N TRP A 97 -13.71 -5.19 -6.02
CA TRP A 97 -12.85 -6.16 -6.69
C TRP A 97 -13.69 -7.21 -7.41
N ASP A 98 -13.23 -7.59 -8.59
CA ASP A 98 -13.72 -8.78 -9.29
C ASP A 98 -13.22 -10.03 -8.55
N LEU A 99 -14.10 -10.65 -7.77
CA LEU A 99 -13.81 -11.80 -6.89
C LEU A 99 -13.29 -13.02 -7.66
N LYS A 100 -13.54 -13.13 -8.98
CA LYS A 100 -12.96 -14.19 -9.82
C LYS A 100 -11.47 -13.96 -10.11
N ASN A 101 -10.98 -12.72 -9.96
CA ASN A 101 -9.63 -12.29 -10.31
C ASN A 101 -8.85 -11.67 -9.13
N SER A 102 -9.45 -11.52 -7.95
CA SER A 102 -8.79 -11.09 -6.72
C SER A 102 -7.92 -12.22 -6.16
N ARG A 103 -6.85 -12.57 -6.88
CA ARG A 103 -5.88 -13.57 -6.42
C ARG A 103 -5.16 -13.07 -5.17
N ASP A 104 -5.19 -13.93 -4.16
CA ASP A 104 -4.23 -14.08 -3.07
C ASP A 104 -3.63 -12.78 -2.53
N PHE A 105 -4.51 -11.88 -2.09
CA PHE A 105 -4.10 -10.67 -1.35
C PHE A 105 -3.16 -11.05 -0.22
N GLN A 106 -3.41 -12.17 0.46
CA GLN A 106 -2.58 -12.67 1.56
C GLN A 106 -1.13 -12.94 1.14
N THR A 107 -0.91 -13.66 0.05
CA THR A 107 0.43 -13.90 -0.49
C THR A 107 1.11 -12.60 -0.90
N ILE A 108 0.38 -11.68 -1.55
CA ILE A 108 0.97 -10.43 -2.03
C ILE A 108 1.33 -9.50 -0.87
N VAL A 109 0.42 -9.32 0.10
CA VAL A 109 0.64 -8.53 1.31
C VAL A 109 1.77 -9.11 2.15
N SER A 110 1.83 -10.44 2.31
CA SER A 110 2.91 -11.11 3.05
C SER A 110 4.28 -10.95 2.39
N LYS A 111 4.34 -10.93 1.05
CA LYS A 111 5.58 -10.66 0.31
C LYS A 111 5.97 -9.18 0.32
N PHE A 112 4.98 -8.31 0.43
CA PHE A 112 5.14 -6.86 0.40
C PHE A 112 5.63 -6.32 1.75
N VAL A 113 5.01 -6.74 2.86
CA VAL A 113 5.45 -6.42 4.22
C VAL A 113 6.50 -7.46 4.64
N LYS A 114 7.76 -7.20 4.32
CA LYS A 114 8.91 -7.96 4.83
C LYS A 114 9.54 -7.28 6.02
#